data_AF-A0A6L9ZJ70-F1
#
_entry.id   AF-A0A6L9ZJ70-F1
#
_cell.length_a   1.000
_cell.length_b   1.000
_cell.length_c   1.000
_cell.angle_alpha   90.00
_cell.angle_beta   90.00
_cell.angle_gamma   90.00
#
_symmetry.space_group_name_H-M   'P 1'
#
loop_
_entity.id
_entity.type
_entity.pdbx_description
1 polymer ?
#
loop_
_entity_poly.entity_id
_entity_poly.type
_entity_poly.pdbx_seq_one_letter_code
_entity_poly.pdbx_strand_id
1 'polypeptide(L)' 'MILINWRSLIGLRNIIAHRYDEVRPEILWGVIASDIPILLEQLEVLLPPLYNE' A
#
# COMPACT_ATOMS: atom_id res chain seq x y z
N MET A 1 16.71 -3.47 7.33
CA MET A 1 16.60 -2.59 6.13
C MET A 1 15.14 -2.61 5.71
N ILE A 2 14.46 -1.46 5.69
CA ILE A 2 13.08 -1.37 5.22
C ILE A 2 13.10 -1.53 3.69
N LEU A 3 12.35 -2.51 3.17
CA LEU A 3 12.26 -2.78 1.73
C LEU A 3 10.80 -2.66 1.30
N ILE A 4 10.46 -1.52 0.70
CA ILE A 4 9.11 -1.26 0.18
C ILE A 4 9.07 -1.65 -1.29
N ASN A 5 8.12 -2.52 -1.66
CA ASN A 5 7.92 -2.94 -3.05
C ASN A 5 7.02 -1.95 -3.82
N TRP A 6 7.60 -0.80 -4.19
CA TRP A 6 6.92 0.26 -4.93
C TRP A 6 6.30 -0.21 -6.25
N ARG A 7 6.92 -1.17 -6.93
CA ARG A 7 6.43 -1.68 -8.21
C ARG A 7 5.09 -2.39 -8.06
N SER A 8 4.94 -3.22 -7.03
CA SER A 8 3.67 -3.89 -6.75
C SER A 8 2.56 -2.90 -6.40
N LEU A 9 2.86 -1.85 -5.62
CA LEU A 9 1.92 -0.79 -5.27
C LEU A 9 1.40 -0.05 -6.51
N ILE A 10 2.29 0.36 -7.40
CA ILE A 10 1.92 1.02 -8.66
C ILE A 10 1.10 0.07 -9.54
N GLY A 11 1.47 -1.22 -9.59
CA GLY A 11 0.74 -2.25 -10.33
C GLY A 11 -0.70 -2.43 -9.84
N LEU A 12 -0.89 -2.53 -8.52
CA LEU A 12 -2.21 -2.63 -7.92
C LEU A 12 -3.06 -1.39 -8.22
N ARG A 13 -2.48 -0.18 -8.06
CA ARG A 13 -3.16 1.07 -8.43
C ARG A 13 -3.61 1.08 -9.89
N ASN A 14 -2.79 0.57 -10.81
CA ASN A 14 -3.14 0.52 -12.23
C ASN A 14 -4.29 -0.44 -12.51
N ILE A 15 -4.33 -1.59 -11.83
CA ILE A 15 -5.45 -2.53 -11.92
C ILE A 15 -6.73 -1.85 -11.41
N ILE A 16 -6.67 -1.24 -10.21
CA ILE A 16 -7.84 -0.56 -9.63
C ILE A 16 -8.31 0.60 -10.52
N ALA A 17 -7.41 1.39 -11.11
CA ALA A 17 -7.79 2.59 -11.87
C ALA A 17 -8.25 2.31 -13.31
N HIS A 18 -7.79 1.23 -13.93
CA HIS A 18 -7.94 1.01 -15.37
C HIS A 18 -8.46 -0.38 -15.77
N ARG A 19 -8.51 -1.35 -14.84
CA ARG A 19 -8.88 -2.75 -15.11
C ARG A 19 -9.86 -3.24 -14.04
N TYR A 20 -10.94 -2.49 -13.83
CA TYR A 20 -11.94 -2.76 -12.77
C TYR A 20 -12.56 -4.15 -12.86
N ASP A 21 -12.71 -4.67 -14.08
CA ASP A 21 -13.18 -6.03 -14.40
C ASP A 21 -12.23 -7.14 -13.95
N GLU A 22 -10.97 -6.81 -13.72
CA GLU A 22 -9.94 -7.75 -13.27
C GLU A 22 -9.64 -7.63 -11.76
N VAL A 23 -10.32 -6.73 -11.05
CA VAL A 23 -10.19 -6.60 -9.61
C VAL A 23 -10.78 -7.84 -8.94
N ARG A 24 -9.94 -8.55 -8.17
CA ARG A 24 -10.36 -9.69 -7.35
C ARG A 24 -10.56 -9.25 -5.90
N PRO A 25 -11.80 -9.21 -5.38
CA PRO A 25 -12.10 -8.68 -4.05
C PRO A 25 -11.34 -9.37 -2.91
N GLU A 26 -11.13 -10.68 -3.00
CA GLU A 26 -10.44 -11.46 -1.96
C GLU A 26 -8.96 -11.07 -1.86
N ILE A 27 -8.33 -10.80 -3.00
CA ILE A 27 -6.95 -10.31 -3.04
C ILE A 27 -6.89 -8.87 -2.52
N LEU A 28 -7.81 -8.01 -2.97
CA LEU A 28 -7.85 -6.61 -2.54
C LEU A 28 -8.08 -6.52 -1.02
N TRP A 29 -8.93 -7.38 -0.46
CA TRP A 29 -9.13 -7.49 0.97
C TRP A 29 -7.86 -7.92 1.70
N GLY A 30 -7.14 -8.91 1.17
CA GLY A 30 -5.84 -9.31 1.71
C GLY A 30 -4.84 -8.16 1.76
N VAL A 31 -4.75 -7.37 0.68
CA VAL A 31 -3.90 -6.17 0.63
C VAL A 31 -4.32 -5.15 1.69
N ILE A 32 -5.61 -4.84 1.78
CA ILE A 32 -6.12 -3.85 2.74
C ILE A 32 -5.87 -4.30 4.18
N ALA A 33 -6.17 -5.55 4.49
CA ALA A 33 -6.12 -6.07 5.86
C ALA A 33 -4.69 -6.40 6.33
N SER A 34 -3.77 -6.73 5.41
CA SER A 34 -2.45 -7.27 5.76
C SER A 34 -1.30 -6.38 5.29
N ASP A 35 -1.31 -5.94 4.04
CA ASP A 35 -0.15 -5.27 3.43
C ASP A 35 -0.12 -3.77 3.73
N ILE A 36 -1.29 -3.10 3.70
CA ILE A 36 -1.39 -1.65 3.96
C ILE A 36 -0.92 -1.28 5.38
N PRO A 37 -1.32 -1.98 6.47
CA PRO A 37 -0.86 -1.65 7.82
C PRO A 37 0.68 -1.76 7.95
N ILE A 38 1.27 -2.81 7.37
CA ILE A 38 2.73 -2.99 7.36
C ILE A 38 3.41 -1.85 6.61
N LEU A 39 2.87 -1.47 5.45
CA LEU A 39 3.39 -0.35 4.68
C LEU A 39 3.31 0.95 5.48
N LEU A 40 2.21 1.19 6.20
CA LEU A 40 2.05 2.39 7.02
C LEU A 40 3.15 2.48 8.10
N GLU A 41 3.37 1.41 8.87
CA GLU A 41 4.44 1.36 9.87
C GLU A 41 5.83 1.61 9.25
N GLN A 42 6.07 1.04 8.06
CA GLN A 42 7.32 1.27 7.32
C GLN A 42 7.50 2.71 6.88
N LEU A 43 6.42 3.40 6.51
CA LEU A 43 6.45 4.81 6.11
C LEU A 43 6.61 5.74 7.31
N GLU A 44 5.94 5.46 8.43
CA GLU A 44 6.03 6.27 9.65
C GLU A 44 7.47 6.41 10.16
N VAL A 45 8.27 5.35 10.08
CA VAL A 45 9.70 5.39 10.45
C VAL A 45 10.53 6.27 9.53
N LEU A 46 10.08 6.51 8.29
CA LEU A 46 10.76 7.36 7.31
C LEU A 46 10.31 8.82 7.38
N LEU A 47 9.15 9.09 8.00
CA LEU A 47 8.63 10.45 8.14
C LEU A 47 9.32 11.17 9.30
N PRO A 48 9.55 12.49 9.19
CA PRO A 48 9.93 13.28 10.34
C PRO A 48 8.82 13.23 11.41
N PRO A 49 9.15 13.40 12.69
CA PRO A 49 8.12 13.58 13.72
C PRO A 49 7.18 14.69 13.27
N LEU A 50 5.87 14.44 13.39
CA LEU A 50 4.88 15.47 13.09
C LEU A 50 5.18 16.69 13.97
N TYR A 51 5.37 17.85 13.34
CA TYR A 51 5.45 19.10 14.08
C TYR A 51 4.11 19.29 14.78
N ASN A 52 4.12 19.16 16.10
CA ASN A 52 2.99 19.59 16.91
C ASN A 52 3.06 21.12 16.96
N GLU A 53 2.18 21.80 16.23
CA GLU A 53 1.89 23.22 16.47
C GLU A 53 1.19 23.41 17.83
#